data_AF-A0A0G1HI67-F1
#
_entry.id   AF-A0A0G1HI67-F1
#
_cell.length_a   1.000
_cell.length_b   1.000
_cell.length_c   1.000
_cell.angle_alpha   90.00
_cell.angle_beta   90.00
_cell.angle_gamma   90.00
#
_symmetry.space_group_name_H-M   'P 1'
#
loop_
_entity.id
_entity.type
_entity.pdbx_description
1 polymer ?
#
loop_
_entity_poly.entity_id
_entity_poly.type
_entity_poly.pdbx_seq_one_letter_code
_entity_poly.pdbx_strand_id
1 'polypeptide(L)'
;MIIAVAGEIGNNSFDHNLGNWPDILGIFFGYRLDQRIIALADRGRGILQTLRNVMNGIRDDKEALRIAFTEVISGRAPEARGNGLKFVRETVVQYPLKLFFQTGGAVLKLEKNDPVMRISSARTYLRGCIAMISF
;
A
#
# COMPACT_ATOMS: atom_id res chain seq x y z
N MET A 1 9.88 -9.18 -11.04
CA MET A 1 9.15 -9.23 -9.74
C MET A 1 9.04 -7.86 -9.07
N ILE A 2 10.14 -7.15 -8.84
CA ILE A 2 10.09 -5.79 -8.25
C ILE A 2 9.22 -4.80 -9.05
N ILE A 3 9.28 -4.85 -10.38
CA ILE A 3 8.47 -4.00 -11.27
C ILE A 3 6.97 -4.27 -11.04
N ALA A 4 6.59 -5.52 -10.78
CA ALA A 4 5.19 -5.86 -10.49
C ALA A 4 4.75 -5.27 -9.15
N VAL A 5 5.57 -5.37 -8.10
CA VAL A 5 5.27 -4.74 -6.80
C VAL A 5 5.13 -3.22 -6.92
N ALA A 6 6.08 -2.56 -7.59
CA ALA A 6 6.03 -1.12 -7.81
C ALA A 6 4.82 -0.71 -8.66
N GLY A 7 4.51 -1.48 -9.71
CA GLY A 7 3.36 -1.26 -10.58
C GLY A 7 2.03 -1.40 -9.86
N GLU A 8 1.85 -2.44 -9.06
CA GLU A 8 0.62 -2.65 -8.28
C GLU A 8 0.41 -1.54 -7.24
N ILE A 9 1.45 -1.14 -6.53
CA ILE A 9 1.38 0.00 -5.58
C ILE A 9 1.07 1.30 -6.33
N GLY A 10 1.77 1.56 -7.43
CA GLY A 10 1.58 2.78 -8.22
C GLY A 10 0.18 2.89 -8.84
N ASN A 11 -0.34 1.80 -9.39
CA ASN A 11 -1.69 1.74 -9.97
C ASN A 11 -2.76 2.02 -8.90
N ASN A 12 -2.64 1.43 -7.71
CA ASN A 12 -3.56 1.66 -6.59
C ASN A 12 -3.67 3.15 -6.22
N SER A 13 -2.55 3.90 -6.32
CA SER A 13 -2.58 5.34 -6.07
C SER A 13 -3.45 6.09 -7.07
N PHE A 14 -3.52 5.67 -8.34
CA PHE A 14 -4.41 6.30 -9.31
C PHE A 14 -5.85 5.78 -9.17
N ASP A 15 -6.04 4.46 -9.12
CA ASP A 15 -7.35 3.82 -9.10
C ASP A 15 -8.22 4.30 -7.92
N HIS A 16 -7.61 4.61 -6.77
CA HIS A 16 -8.34 5.02 -5.57
C HIS A 16 -8.40 6.52 -5.34
N ASN A 17 -7.64 7.32 -6.09
CA ASN A 17 -7.60 8.77 -5.92
C ASN A 17 -8.07 9.56 -7.16
N LEU A 18 -8.26 8.94 -8.32
CA LEU A 18 -8.72 9.65 -9.52
C LEU A 18 -10.04 10.40 -9.25
N GLY A 19 -10.05 11.70 -9.60
CA GLY A 19 -11.16 12.62 -9.30
C GLY A 19 -11.35 12.98 -7.82
N ASN A 20 -10.52 12.46 -6.92
CA ASN A 20 -10.67 12.55 -5.47
C ASN A 20 -9.35 12.88 -4.73
N TRP A 21 -8.33 13.30 -5.46
CA TRP A 21 -7.08 13.77 -4.86
C TRP A 21 -7.36 15.03 -4.02
N PRO A 22 -6.94 15.07 -2.75
CA PRO A 22 -7.27 16.22 -1.91
C PRO A 22 -6.43 17.48 -2.19
N ASP A 23 -5.23 17.33 -2.75
CA ASP A 23 -4.37 18.47 -3.09
C ASP A 23 -3.52 18.27 -4.35
N ILE A 24 -2.49 17.41 -4.29
CA ILE A 24 -1.53 17.21 -5.39
C ILE A 24 -1.92 15.95 -6.13
N LEU A 25 -2.12 16.07 -7.44
CA LEU A 25 -2.41 14.96 -8.33
C LEU A 25 -1.15 14.13 -8.62
N GLY A 26 -1.30 12.81 -8.60
CA GLY A 26 -0.29 11.87 -9.05
C GLY A 26 0.66 11.39 -7.95
N ILE A 27 1.55 10.50 -8.35
CA ILE A 27 2.45 9.78 -7.45
C ILE A 27 3.90 10.22 -7.69
N PHE A 28 4.65 10.41 -6.62
CA PHE A 28 6.11 10.47 -6.68
C PHE A 28 6.66 9.07 -6.93
N PHE A 29 7.54 8.94 -7.91
CA PHE A 29 8.32 7.72 -8.16
C PHE A 29 9.80 8.08 -8.22
N GLY A 30 10.58 7.50 -7.31
CA GLY A 30 12.02 7.68 -7.26
C GLY A 30 12.72 6.36 -7.01
N TYR A 31 13.94 6.21 -7.50
CA TYR A 31 14.74 5.03 -7.25
C TYR A 31 16.21 5.39 -7.08
N ARG A 32 16.92 4.54 -6.34
CA ARG A 32 18.36 4.60 -6.14
C ARG A 32 18.92 3.19 -6.29
N LEU A 33 19.58 2.93 -7.41
CA LEU A 33 20.10 1.59 -7.74
C LEU A 33 21.30 1.21 -6.87
N ASP A 34 22.13 2.18 -6.51
CA ASP A 34 23.26 2.02 -5.60
C ASP A 34 22.81 1.56 -4.20
N GLN A 35 21.65 2.04 -3.76
CA GLN A 35 21.02 1.65 -2.49
C GLN A 35 20.00 0.51 -2.65
N ARG A 36 19.70 0.10 -3.90
CA ARG A 36 18.64 -0.84 -4.26
C ARG A 36 17.30 -0.53 -3.61
N ILE A 37 16.86 0.73 -3.72
CA ILE A 37 15.59 1.20 -3.18
C ILE A 37 14.73 1.81 -4.29
N ILE A 38 13.44 1.50 -4.29
CA ILE A 38 12.39 2.23 -5.00
C ILE A 38 11.49 2.87 -3.95
N ALA A 39 11.15 4.14 -4.13
CA ALA A 39 10.21 4.88 -3.31
C ALA A 39 9.03 5.33 -4.16
N LEU A 40 7.82 5.01 -3.70
CA LEU A 40 6.57 5.53 -4.23
C LEU A 40 5.86 6.30 -3.14
N ALA A 41 5.31 7.47 -3.45
CA ALA A 41 4.53 8.23 -2.46
C ALA A 41 3.42 9.03 -3.11
N ASP A 42 2.26 9.04 -2.49
CA ASP A 42 1.13 9.87 -2.89
C ASP A 42 0.57 10.70 -1.75
N ARG A 43 -0.12 11.77 -2.13
CA ARG A 43 -0.91 12.62 -1.24
C ARG A 43 -2.41 12.36 -1.34
N GLY A 44 -2.79 11.11 -1.64
CA GLY A 44 -4.17 10.68 -1.76
C GLY A 44 -4.96 10.71 -0.46
N ARG A 45 -6.09 9.99 -0.46
CA ARG A 45 -7.02 9.88 0.68
C ARG A 45 -6.59 8.87 1.74
N GLY A 46 -5.67 7.97 1.40
CA GLY A 46 -5.21 6.90 2.29
C GLY A 46 -6.10 5.67 2.27
N ILE A 47 -5.59 4.57 2.84
CA ILE A 47 -6.27 3.26 2.77
C ILE A 47 -7.54 3.25 3.62
N LEU A 48 -7.50 3.78 4.86
CA LEU A 48 -8.67 3.77 5.75
C LEU A 48 -9.88 4.47 5.12
N GLN A 49 -9.68 5.68 4.58
CA GLN A 49 -10.75 6.42 3.91
C GLN A 49 -11.26 5.69 2.66
N THR A 50 -10.35 5.09 1.89
CA THR A 50 -10.71 4.32 0.69
C THR A 50 -11.54 3.09 1.04
N LEU A 51 -11.18 2.36 2.10
CA LEU A 51 -11.89 1.16 2.53
C LEU A 51 -13.25 1.47 3.14
N ARG A 52 -13.39 2.57 3.88
CA ARG A 52 -14.67 2.97 4.47
C ARG A 52 -15.78 3.24 3.45
N ASN A 53 -15.43 3.51 2.19
CA ASN A 53 -16.43 3.64 1.11
C ASN A 53 -17.09 2.31 0.72
N VAL A 54 -16.48 1.18 1.05
CA VAL A 54 -16.94 -0.16 0.64
C VAL A 54 -17.15 -1.12 1.81
N MET A 55 -16.57 -0.83 2.98
CA MET A 55 -16.65 -1.64 4.17
C MET A 55 -16.83 -0.75 5.41
N ASN A 56 -17.98 -0.89 6.07
CA ASN A 56 -18.30 -0.17 7.29
C ASN A 56 -17.59 -0.81 8.50
N GLY A 57 -17.37 -0.02 9.57
CA GLY A 57 -16.90 -0.53 10.86
C GLY A 57 -15.38 -0.68 11.02
N ILE A 58 -14.57 -0.26 10.05
CA ILE A 58 -13.10 -0.25 10.18
C ILE A 58 -12.69 0.80 11.23
N ARG A 59 -12.08 0.34 12.32
CA ARG A 59 -11.81 1.14 13.51
C ARG A 59 -10.69 2.16 13.27
N ASP A 60 -9.55 1.70 12.77
CA ASP A 60 -8.34 2.50 12.68
C ASP A 60 -7.48 2.15 11.46
N ASP A 61 -6.38 2.90 11.28
CA ASP A 61 -5.45 2.72 10.16
C ASP A 61 -4.72 1.37 10.20
N LYS A 62 -4.53 0.76 11.38
CA LYS A 62 -3.87 -0.54 11.51
C LYS A 62 -4.77 -1.65 11.00
N GLU A 63 -6.04 -1.60 11.38
CA GLU A 63 -7.05 -2.52 10.89
C GLU A 63 -7.26 -2.36 9.39
N ALA A 64 -7.29 -1.12 8.88
CA ALA A 64 -7.35 -0.84 7.45
C ALA A 64 -6.17 -1.46 6.69
N LEU A 65 -4.94 -1.29 7.18
CA LEU A 65 -3.75 -1.91 6.59
C LEU A 65 -3.82 -3.43 6.63
N ARG A 66 -4.27 -4.01 7.74
CA ARG A 66 -4.43 -5.46 7.86
C ARG A 66 -5.37 -5.97 6.78
N ILE A 67 -6.57 -5.40 6.70
CA ILE A 67 -7.61 -5.79 5.74
C ILE A 67 -7.08 -5.67 4.30
N ALA A 68 -6.49 -4.52 3.95
CA ALA A 68 -5.99 -4.26 2.59
C ALA A 68 -4.93 -5.26 2.11
N PHE A 69 -4.10 -5.80 3.00
CA PHE A 69 -3.03 -6.75 2.67
C PHE A 69 -3.41 -8.23 2.88
N THR A 70 -4.60 -8.54 3.41
CA THR A 70 -5.00 -9.94 3.69
C THR A 70 -6.31 -10.37 3.06
N GLU A 71 -7.29 -9.48 2.99
CA GLU A 71 -8.66 -9.85 2.65
C GLU A 71 -8.94 -9.62 1.17
N VAL A 72 -9.76 -10.49 0.59
CA VAL A 72 -10.33 -10.25 -0.73
C VAL A 72 -11.54 -9.36 -0.53
N ILE A 73 -11.45 -8.12 -0.97
CA ILE A 73 -12.51 -7.12 -0.75
C ILE A 73 -13.46 -7.17 -1.95
N SER A 74 -14.52 -7.97 -1.87
CA SER A 74 -15.54 -8.02 -2.92
C SER A 74 -16.37 -6.72 -2.91
N GLY A 75 -16.58 -6.12 -4.09
CA GLY A 75 -17.46 -4.94 -4.26
C GLY A 75 -16.85 -3.72 -4.97
N ARG A 76 -15.55 -3.73 -5.27
CA ARG A 76 -14.93 -2.71 -6.12
C ARG A 76 -14.96 -3.20 -7.57
N ALA A 77 -15.80 -2.60 -8.42
CA ALA A 77 -15.73 -2.81 -9.86
C ALA A 77 -14.86 -1.70 -10.49
N PRO A 78 -13.89 -2.00 -11.37
CA PRO A 78 -13.58 -3.30 -11.95
C PRO A 78 -12.35 -3.96 -11.28
N GLU A 79 -12.48 -4.54 -10.08
CA GLU A 79 -11.48 -5.46 -9.52
C GLU A 79 -11.55 -6.86 -10.17
N ALA A 80 -11.69 -6.91 -11.50
CA ALA A 80 -11.28 -8.06 -12.28
C ALA A 80 -9.76 -8.34 -12.13
N ARG A 81 -9.02 -7.43 -11.49
CA ARG A 81 -7.65 -7.58 -10.97
C ARG A 81 -7.68 -7.64 -9.43
N GLY A 82 -8.46 -8.56 -8.87
CA GLY A 82 -8.64 -8.65 -7.43
C GLY A 82 -7.31 -8.95 -6.71
N ASN A 83 -6.98 -8.15 -5.70
CA ASN A 83 -5.91 -8.35 -4.68
C ASN A 83 -4.57 -7.60 -4.83
N GLY A 84 -4.47 -6.44 -5.51
CA GLY A 84 -3.18 -5.74 -5.72
C GLY A 84 -2.22 -5.71 -4.51
N LEU A 85 -2.68 -5.25 -3.33
CA LEU A 85 -1.83 -5.23 -2.11
C LEU A 85 -1.60 -6.61 -1.46
N LYS A 86 -2.53 -7.56 -1.62
CA LYS A 86 -2.31 -8.95 -1.19
C LYS A 86 -1.31 -9.66 -2.12
N PHE A 87 -1.34 -9.42 -3.43
CA PHE A 87 -0.31 -9.86 -4.37
C PHE A 87 1.06 -9.26 -4.02
N VAL A 88 1.09 -7.97 -3.68
CA VAL A 88 2.31 -7.31 -3.19
C VAL A 88 2.86 -8.04 -1.97
N ARG A 89 2.01 -8.37 -0.99
CA ARG A 89 2.42 -9.16 0.18
C ARG A 89 3.00 -10.51 -0.21
N GLU A 90 2.25 -11.30 -0.97
CA GLU A 90 2.65 -12.64 -1.41
C GLU A 90 3.98 -12.61 -2.16
N THR A 91 4.18 -11.60 -3.00
CA THR A 91 5.44 -11.37 -3.70
C THR A 91 6.58 -11.03 -2.75
N VAL A 92 6.39 -10.09 -1.82
CA VAL A 92 7.47 -9.66 -0.91
C VAL A 92 7.91 -10.80 0.02
N VAL A 93 7.00 -11.66 0.48
CA VAL A 93 7.37 -12.79 1.36
C VAL A 93 8.06 -13.93 0.62
N GLN A 94 7.85 -14.08 -0.70
CA GLN A 94 8.44 -15.13 -1.53
C GLN A 94 9.84 -14.77 -2.06
N TYR A 95 10.05 -13.51 -2.41
CA TYR A 95 11.28 -13.03 -3.05
C TYR A 95 12.17 -12.26 -2.06
N PRO A 96 13.48 -12.07 -2.32
CA PRO A 96 14.37 -11.30 -1.45
C PRO A 96 14.09 -9.79 -1.51
N LEU A 97 12.85 -9.40 -1.21
CA LEU A 97 12.38 -8.03 -1.17
C LEU A 97 12.06 -7.65 0.27
N LYS A 98 12.10 -6.34 0.53
CA LYS A 98 11.53 -5.75 1.75
C LYS A 98 10.57 -4.65 1.34
N LEU A 99 9.47 -4.53 2.07
CA LEU A 99 8.51 -3.45 1.89
C LEU A 99 8.33 -2.73 3.23
N PHE A 100 8.54 -1.41 3.20
CA PHE A 100 7.98 -0.49 4.17
C PHE A 100 6.78 0.19 3.51
N PHE A 101 5.64 0.19 4.17
CA PHE A 101 4.44 0.87 3.69
C PHE A 101 3.78 1.63 4.83
N GLN A 102 3.52 2.92 4.65
CA GLN A 102 2.83 3.74 5.64
C GLN A 102 1.64 4.45 5.00
N THR A 103 0.52 4.48 5.73
CA THR A 103 -0.67 5.28 5.42
C THR A 103 -1.39 5.61 6.73
N GLY A 104 -2.00 6.78 6.79
CA GLY A 104 -2.56 7.33 8.02
C GLY A 104 -1.55 7.30 9.18
N GLY A 105 -2.01 6.82 10.33
CA GLY A 105 -1.21 6.60 11.54
C GLY A 105 -0.62 5.20 11.65
N ALA A 106 -0.53 4.40 10.58
CA ALA A 106 -0.05 3.02 10.64
C ALA A 106 1.05 2.69 9.62
N VAL A 107 1.92 1.76 10.02
CA VAL A 107 3.06 1.29 9.22
C VAL A 107 3.01 -0.23 9.14
N LEU A 108 3.15 -0.76 7.93
CA LEU A 108 3.40 -2.16 7.63
C LEU A 108 4.87 -2.36 7.23
N LYS A 109 5.50 -3.40 7.76
CA LYS A 109 6.79 -3.91 7.28
C LYS A 109 6.64 -5.37 6.87
N LEU A 110 7.15 -5.70 5.69
CA LEU A 110 7.23 -7.05 5.15
C LEU A 110 8.66 -7.36 4.71
N GLU A 111 9.07 -8.61 4.88
CA GLU A 111 10.35 -9.14 4.43
C GLU A 111 10.21 -10.61 4.02
N LYS A 112 11.18 -11.11 3.25
CA LYS A 112 11.23 -12.51 2.83
C LYS A 112 11.08 -13.45 4.02
N ASN A 113 10.27 -14.50 3.87
CA ASN A 113 9.99 -15.51 4.89
C ASN A 113 9.36 -14.96 6.19
N ASP A 114 8.83 -13.72 6.19
CA ASP A 114 8.01 -13.22 7.29
C ASP A 114 6.52 -13.29 6.93
N PRO A 115 5.83 -14.41 7.23
CA PRO A 115 4.40 -14.52 6.97
C PRO A 115 3.57 -13.60 7.89
N VAL A 116 4.16 -13.15 9.01
CA VAL A 116 3.50 -12.33 10.01
C VAL A 116 3.63 -10.87 9.61
N MET A 117 2.52 -10.25 9.23
CA MET A 117 2.50 -8.83 8.92
C MET A 117 2.77 -7.99 10.18
N ARG A 118 3.93 -7.34 10.23
CA ARG A 118 4.28 -6.44 11.33
C ARG A 118 3.64 -5.08 11.10
N ILE A 119 2.50 -4.84 11.73
CA ILE A 119 1.78 -3.56 11.71
C ILE A 119 2.02 -2.81 13.02
N SER A 120 2.41 -1.55 12.92
CA SER A 120 2.73 -0.68 14.07
C SER A 120 2.18 0.72 13.89
N SER A 121 2.17 1.53 14.95
CA SER A 121 1.77 2.94 14.85
C SER A 121 2.89 3.75 14.18
N ALA A 122 2.53 4.65 13.29
CA ALA A 122 3.46 5.63 12.72
C ALA A 122 3.77 6.73 13.74
N ARG A 123 4.97 7.32 13.65
CA ARG A 123 5.35 8.50 14.46
C ARG A 123 4.61 9.76 14.02
N THR A 124 4.31 9.86 12.73
CA THR A 124 3.63 11.01 12.12
C THR A 124 2.50 10.49 11.25
N TYR A 125 1.35 11.17 11.29
CA TYR A 125 0.22 10.86 10.41
C TYR A 125 0.54 11.26 8.96
N LEU A 126 0.23 10.37 8.00
CA LEU A 126 0.42 10.61 6.57
C LEU A 126 -0.88 10.27 5.82
N ARG A 127 -1.60 11.29 5.31
CA ARG A 127 -2.94 11.10 4.71
C ARG A 127 -2.95 10.12 3.52
N GLY A 128 -2.01 10.25 2.58
CA GLY A 128 -1.88 9.36 1.42
C GLY A 128 -1.17 8.06 1.76
N CYS A 129 -0.18 7.68 0.98
CA CYS A 129 0.74 6.62 1.34
C CYS A 129 2.20 6.90 0.96
N ILE A 130 3.11 6.17 1.59
CA ILE A 130 4.50 6.02 1.16
C ILE A 130 4.85 4.53 1.18
N ALA A 131 5.48 4.07 0.11
CA ALA A 131 6.00 2.73 -0.04
C ALA A 131 7.50 2.80 -0.36
N MET A 132 8.31 2.06 0.37
CA MET A 132 9.71 1.85 0.05
C MET A 132 9.98 0.36 -0.15
N ILE A 133 10.47 0.01 -1.33
CA ILE A 133 10.79 -1.35 -1.72
C ILE A 133 12.31 -1.49 -1.78
N SER A 134 12.89 -2.39 -1.00
CA SER A 134 14.31 -2.74 -1.08
C SER A 134 14.49 -4.08 -1.78
N PHE A 135 15.54 -4.21 -2.61
CA PHE A 135 15.78 -5.37 -3.47
C PHE A 135 17.26 -5.75 -3.65
#